data_AF-A0A964FDQ8-F1
#
_entry.id   AF-A0A964FDQ8-F1
#
_cell.length_a   1.000
_cell.length_b   1.000
_cell.length_c   1.000
_cell.angle_alpha   90.00
_cell.angle_beta   90.00
_cell.angle_gamma   90.00
#
_symmetry.space_group_name_H-M   'P 1'
#
loop_
_entity.id
_entity.type
_entity.pdbx_description
1 polymer ?
#
loop_
_entity_poly.entity_id
_entity_poly.type
_entity_poly.pdbx_seq_one_letter_code
_entity_poly.pdbx_strand_id
1 'polypeptide(L)'
;MFSHSPAAPERAPPRGFAVLAACLALLRPAAASAHAGERMVILTLPTGYYSLGAALVVALTALIGAPLPRRPPRPAPRPLLGWRRRLPSGLTSWLAALLLWALILNGFFGTRDPLGNLLVLTIWTLLWVGLPLLALAFGDVWRPLNPWRGPVRSLRRLIGRDGSDGLARLGHWPAVAGLFGFAWFEIVSLAPADPAVLARVVATYWLLMLGLAVIEGEAWLERGEFLTVYFGFIARIAPLWVEQGGERSRLMAALPGARILAMPPLDRGQTAFVALMLASVTFDGLSESFWWLARLGLNPLDFPGRSAVIGANTAGLVASWVLTGATILGAVALGRHIAGAAGPFWRDAGPAMLAFLPIAAGYHAAHYLVALLTNGQYAVLAASDPFGRGWNPLGLPEHWVSFGFLGDAGAVQVIWNLQFGLILCAHLLAVLLGLSIAGRSDPPPTRAAHLPMTALMVAYTVLGLWLLSTPVAA
;
A
#
# COMPACT_ATOMS: atom_id res chain seq x y z
N MET A 1 -61.93 -43.57 59.95
CA MET A 1 -62.95 -43.85 58.91
C MET A 1 -62.57 -42.98 57.71
N PHE A 2 -61.99 -43.62 56.67
CA PHE A 2 -61.81 -43.20 55.25
C PHE A 2 -61.34 -41.76 54.92
N SER A 3 -60.42 -41.48 53.99
CA SER A 3 -59.80 -42.26 52.92
C SER A 3 -58.44 -41.65 52.53
N HIS A 4 -57.47 -42.51 52.21
CA HIS A 4 -56.31 -42.12 51.41
C HIS A 4 -56.74 -42.03 49.94
N SER A 5 -56.59 -40.86 49.31
CA SER A 5 -56.62 -40.74 47.85
C SER A 5 -55.21 -40.98 47.28
N PRO A 6 -55.08 -41.74 46.17
CA PRO A 6 -53.79 -42.05 45.58
C PRO A 6 -53.22 -40.84 44.81
N ALA A 7 -51.90 -40.68 44.87
CA ALA A 7 -51.16 -39.72 44.06
C ALA A 7 -51.36 -40.01 42.56
N ALA A 8 -51.74 -38.98 41.81
CA ALA A 8 -51.82 -39.04 40.35
C ALA A 8 -50.41 -39.14 39.74
N PRO A 9 -50.21 -39.94 38.67
CA PRO A 9 -48.91 -40.03 38.02
C PRO A 9 -48.52 -38.70 37.37
N GLU A 10 -47.30 -38.23 37.62
CA GLU A 10 -46.67 -37.13 36.90
C GLU A 10 -46.72 -37.44 35.40
N ARG A 11 -47.59 -36.71 34.68
CA ARG A 11 -47.65 -36.79 33.23
C ARG A 11 -46.36 -36.19 32.69
N ALA A 12 -45.52 -37.02 32.09
CA ALA A 12 -44.39 -36.55 31.30
C ALA A 12 -44.89 -35.50 30.28
N PRO A 13 -44.18 -34.36 30.12
CA PRO A 13 -44.62 -33.32 29.22
C PRO A 13 -44.79 -33.89 27.80
N PRO A 14 -45.85 -33.49 27.07
CA PRO A 14 -46.10 -34.01 25.73
C PRO A 14 -44.84 -33.77 24.88
N ARG A 15 -44.42 -34.78 24.10
CA ARG A 15 -43.21 -34.72 23.25
C ARG A 15 -43.16 -33.47 22.34
N GLY A 16 -44.31 -32.89 22.02
CA GLY A 16 -44.42 -31.60 21.32
C GLY A 16 -43.81 -30.41 22.08
N PHE A 17 -43.86 -30.38 23.41
CA PHE A 17 -43.28 -29.32 24.23
C PHE A 17 -41.76 -29.37 24.24
N ALA A 18 -41.18 -30.57 24.25
CA ALA A 18 -39.73 -30.76 24.14
C ALA A 18 -39.20 -30.37 22.75
N VAL A 19 -39.96 -30.67 21.68
CA VAL A 19 -39.63 -30.24 20.32
C VAL A 19 -39.79 -28.72 20.16
N LEU A 20 -40.85 -28.12 20.72
CA LEU A 20 -41.04 -26.67 20.69
C LEU A 20 -39.96 -25.93 21.49
N ALA A 21 -39.57 -26.46 22.66
CA ALA A 21 -38.48 -25.93 23.47
C ALA A 21 -37.11 -26.11 22.79
N ALA A 22 -36.88 -27.21 22.06
CA ALA A 22 -35.67 -27.41 21.26
C ALA A 22 -35.64 -26.47 20.04
N CYS A 23 -36.77 -26.24 19.37
CA CYS A 23 -36.89 -25.25 18.29
C CYS A 23 -36.71 -23.81 18.81
N LEU A 24 -37.23 -23.48 20.00
CA LEU A 24 -37.03 -22.19 20.67
C LEU A 24 -35.60 -22.01 21.18
N ALA A 25 -34.92 -23.09 21.59
CA ALA A 25 -33.51 -23.08 21.96
C ALA A 25 -32.56 -22.98 20.74
N LEU A 26 -33.02 -23.37 19.56
CA LEU A 26 -32.35 -23.11 18.27
C LEU A 26 -32.61 -21.68 17.77
N LEU A 27 -33.70 -21.06 18.19
CA LEU A 27 -34.00 -19.63 18.01
C LEU A 27 -33.29 -18.77 19.08
N ARG A 28 -32.03 -19.07 19.38
CA ARG A 28 -31.21 -18.10 20.11
C ARG A 28 -31.12 -16.84 19.24
N PRO A 29 -31.49 -15.65 19.75
CA PRO A 29 -31.12 -14.44 19.06
C PRO A 29 -29.60 -14.44 18.99
N ALA A 30 -29.05 -14.63 17.79
CA ALA A 30 -27.69 -14.20 17.54
C ALA A 30 -27.65 -12.74 17.93
N ALA A 31 -26.68 -12.33 18.74
CA ALA A 31 -26.49 -10.93 19.08
C ALA A 31 -26.31 -10.16 17.76
N ALA A 32 -27.40 -9.60 17.26
CA ALA A 32 -27.37 -8.63 16.18
C ALA A 32 -26.68 -7.41 16.80
N SER A 33 -25.38 -7.31 16.55
CA SER A 33 -24.58 -6.13 16.89
C SER A 33 -25.00 -5.02 15.94
N ALA A 34 -26.23 -4.54 16.09
CA ALA A 34 -26.79 -3.42 15.35
C ALA A 34 -26.39 -2.15 16.10
N HIS A 35 -25.13 -1.75 15.97
CA HIS A 35 -24.63 -0.46 16.41
C HIS A 35 -23.88 0.16 15.24
N ALA A 36 -24.43 1.24 14.70
CA ALA A 36 -23.89 1.97 13.56
C ALA A 36 -22.64 2.76 13.98
N GLY A 37 -21.47 2.28 13.60
CA GLY A 37 -20.24 3.09 13.61
C GLY A 37 -20.24 4.05 12.41
N GLU A 38 -19.65 5.23 12.57
CA GLU A 38 -19.62 6.30 11.56
C GLU A 38 -18.87 5.95 10.26
N ARG A 39 -18.18 4.79 10.22
CA ARG A 39 -17.59 4.16 9.03
C ARG A 39 -18.04 2.73 8.81
N MET A 40 -19.21 2.35 9.33
CA MET A 40 -19.81 1.07 8.97
C MET A 40 -20.44 1.18 7.59
N VAL A 41 -19.61 1.17 6.54
CA VAL A 41 -20.05 0.65 5.26
C VAL A 41 -20.23 -0.86 5.48
N ILE A 42 -21.32 -1.28 6.12
CA ILE A 42 -21.87 -2.59 5.79
C ILE A 42 -22.24 -2.43 4.33
N LEU A 43 -21.31 -2.86 3.49
CA LEU A 43 -21.53 -3.06 2.08
C LEU A 43 -22.73 -4.02 2.01
N THR A 44 -23.91 -3.47 1.74
CA THR A 44 -25.05 -4.23 1.21
C THR A 44 -24.67 -4.92 -0.12
N LEU A 45 -23.50 -4.58 -0.67
CA LEU A 45 -22.87 -5.27 -1.77
C LEU A 45 -22.43 -6.69 -1.34
N PRO A 46 -22.63 -7.70 -2.20
CA PRO A 46 -22.32 -9.08 -1.87
C PRO A 46 -20.81 -9.37 -2.02
N THR A 47 -20.00 -8.83 -1.12
CA THR A 47 -18.52 -8.89 -1.15
C THR A 47 -17.96 -10.31 -1.22
N GLY A 48 -18.71 -11.30 -0.73
CA GLY A 48 -18.40 -12.72 -0.87
C GLY A 48 -18.32 -13.18 -2.34
N TYR A 49 -19.26 -12.75 -3.20
CA TYR A 49 -19.23 -13.10 -4.63
C TYR A 49 -18.09 -12.38 -5.36
N TYR A 50 -17.78 -11.14 -4.99
CA TYR A 50 -16.61 -10.42 -5.52
C TYR A 50 -15.31 -11.15 -5.17
N SER A 51 -15.14 -11.54 -3.91
CA SER A 51 -13.96 -12.25 -3.42
C SER A 51 -13.81 -13.62 -4.10
N LEU A 52 -14.90 -14.38 -4.21
CA LEU A 52 -14.91 -15.66 -4.93
C LEU A 52 -14.57 -15.48 -6.42
N GLY A 53 -15.21 -14.51 -7.08
CA GLY A 53 -14.95 -14.21 -8.49
C GLY A 53 -13.49 -13.82 -8.74
N ALA A 54 -12.93 -12.94 -7.92
CA ALA A 54 -11.52 -12.56 -8.01
C ALA A 54 -10.58 -13.74 -7.77
N ALA A 55 -10.85 -14.54 -6.73
CA ALA A 55 -10.08 -15.76 -6.44
C ALA A 55 -10.07 -16.73 -7.63
N LEU A 56 -11.25 -17.00 -8.21
CA LEU A 56 -11.39 -17.88 -9.38
C LEU A 56 -10.67 -17.32 -10.60
N VAL A 57 -10.83 -16.03 -10.92
CA VAL A 57 -10.19 -15.41 -12.09
C VAL A 57 -8.66 -15.43 -11.95
N VAL A 58 -8.11 -15.09 -10.77
CA VAL A 58 -6.67 -15.17 -10.49
C VAL A 58 -6.16 -16.61 -10.58
N ALA A 59 -6.86 -17.57 -9.97
CA ALA A 59 -6.50 -18.98 -10.01
C ALA A 59 -6.52 -19.53 -11.44
N LEU A 60 -7.60 -19.31 -12.19
CA LEU A 60 -7.75 -19.78 -13.56
C LEU A 60 -6.70 -19.15 -14.48
N THR A 61 -6.41 -17.85 -14.33
CA THR A 61 -5.36 -17.18 -15.12
C THR A 61 -4.00 -17.82 -14.87
N ALA A 62 -3.66 -18.12 -13.62
CA ALA A 62 -2.41 -18.77 -13.28
C ALA A 62 -2.34 -20.22 -13.80
N LEU A 63 -3.42 -20.99 -13.65
CA LEU A 63 -3.47 -22.41 -14.04
C LEU A 63 -3.50 -22.62 -15.57
N ILE A 64 -4.24 -21.78 -16.29
CA ILE A 64 -4.30 -21.79 -17.76
C ILE A 64 -2.99 -21.24 -18.33
N GLY A 65 -2.39 -20.25 -17.66
CA GLY A 65 -1.14 -19.61 -18.06
C GLY A 65 0.11 -20.47 -17.85
N ALA A 66 0.17 -21.27 -16.78
CA ALA A 66 1.31 -22.13 -16.43
C ALA A 66 1.82 -23.06 -17.56
N PRO A 67 0.98 -23.76 -18.33
CA PRO A 67 1.45 -24.64 -19.41
C PRO A 67 1.90 -23.92 -20.68
N LEU A 68 1.56 -22.64 -20.89
CA LEU A 68 1.73 -22.00 -22.19
C LEU A 68 3.23 -21.77 -22.47
N PRO A 69 3.82 -22.48 -23.45
CA PRO A 69 5.21 -22.28 -23.81
C PRO A 69 5.26 -21.12 -24.79
N ARG A 70 5.19 -19.87 -24.30
CA ARG A 70 5.52 -18.71 -25.12
C ARG A 70 5.76 -17.48 -24.27
N ARG A 71 6.89 -16.83 -24.57
CA ARG A 71 7.06 -15.39 -24.42
C ARG A 71 6.01 -14.77 -25.37
N PRO A 72 4.88 -14.20 -24.90
CA PRO A 72 4.05 -13.44 -25.82
C PRO A 72 4.94 -12.37 -26.47
N PRO A 73 4.86 -12.14 -27.80
CA PRO A 73 5.60 -11.06 -28.43
C PRO A 73 5.23 -9.77 -27.72
N ARG A 74 6.18 -9.24 -26.95
CA ARG A 74 5.93 -8.02 -26.19
C ARG A 74 6.05 -6.87 -27.17
N PRO A 75 5.00 -6.07 -27.38
CA PRO A 75 5.16 -4.86 -28.15
C PRO A 75 6.27 -4.04 -27.50
N ALA A 76 7.32 -3.76 -28.27
CA ALA A 76 8.44 -2.97 -27.79
C ALA A 76 7.92 -1.60 -27.31
N PRO A 77 8.54 -1.01 -26.28
CA PRO A 77 8.29 0.39 -25.90
C PRO A 77 8.23 1.29 -27.13
N ARG A 78 7.13 2.04 -27.28
CA ARG A 78 6.94 2.95 -28.40
C ARG A 78 7.21 4.39 -27.97
N PRO A 79 8.14 5.11 -28.63
CA PRO A 79 8.27 6.55 -28.40
C PRO A 79 7.05 7.26 -28.97
N LEU A 80 6.41 8.11 -28.15
CA LEU A 80 5.25 8.91 -28.55
C LEU A 80 5.66 10.34 -28.93
N LEU A 81 6.44 10.99 -28.08
CA LEU A 81 6.83 12.40 -28.24
C LEU A 81 8.24 12.62 -27.72
N GLY A 82 9.03 13.43 -28.44
CA GLY A 82 10.36 13.86 -27.99
C GLY A 82 10.42 15.37 -27.83
N TRP A 83 11.07 15.86 -26.77
CA TRP A 83 11.33 17.28 -26.57
C TRP A 83 12.74 17.52 -26.04
N ARG A 84 13.27 18.72 -26.28
CA ARG A 84 14.52 19.17 -25.65
C ARG A 84 14.24 19.63 -24.23
N ARG A 85 15.06 19.21 -23.29
CA ARG A 85 14.99 19.70 -21.91
C ARG A 85 15.44 21.15 -21.86
N ARG A 86 14.58 22.02 -21.33
CA ARG A 86 14.89 23.44 -21.11
C ARG A 86 15.33 23.75 -19.69
N LEU A 87 14.96 22.90 -18.72
CA LEU A 87 15.26 23.13 -17.30
C LEU A 87 16.38 22.20 -16.80
N PRO A 88 17.41 22.76 -16.12
CA PRO A 88 18.42 21.97 -15.42
C PRO A 88 17.76 21.14 -14.30
N SER A 89 18.17 19.88 -14.16
CA SER A 89 17.63 19.00 -13.09
C SER A 89 17.96 19.47 -11.67
N GLY A 90 18.99 20.32 -11.52
CA GLY A 90 19.33 20.93 -10.23
C GLY A 90 18.30 21.95 -9.79
N LEU A 91 17.69 22.70 -10.72
CA LEU A 91 16.75 23.77 -10.39
C LEU A 91 15.44 23.21 -9.82
N THR A 92 14.87 22.18 -10.45
CA THR A 92 13.62 21.56 -9.97
C THR A 92 13.79 20.94 -8.58
N SER A 93 14.95 20.32 -8.32
CA SER A 93 15.27 19.75 -7.02
C SER A 93 15.42 20.82 -5.93
N TRP A 94 16.04 21.96 -6.24
CA TRP A 94 16.10 23.10 -5.31
C TRP A 94 14.73 23.71 -5.05
N LEU A 95 13.90 23.88 -6.08
CA LEU A 95 12.52 24.35 -5.90
C LEU A 95 11.70 23.40 -5.03
N ALA A 96 11.86 22.09 -5.21
CA ALA A 96 11.21 21.09 -4.36
C ALA A 96 11.71 21.15 -2.91
N ALA A 97 13.02 21.36 -2.69
CA ALA A 97 13.58 21.55 -1.36
C ALA A 97 13.03 22.83 -0.68
N LEU A 98 12.96 23.94 -1.41
CA LEU A 98 12.39 25.19 -0.92
C LEU A 98 10.90 25.03 -0.57
N LEU A 99 10.13 24.37 -1.43
CA LEU A 99 8.73 24.08 -1.18
C LEU A 99 8.56 23.20 0.07
N LEU A 100 9.38 22.15 0.22
CA LEU A 100 9.34 21.29 1.40
C LEU A 100 9.65 22.08 2.68
N TRP A 101 10.65 22.97 2.67
CA TRP A 101 10.94 23.82 3.82
C TRP A 101 9.84 24.84 4.11
N ALA A 102 9.18 25.39 3.09
CA ALA A 102 7.99 26.22 3.27
C ALA A 102 6.85 25.44 3.93
N LEU A 103 6.64 24.16 3.55
CA LEU A 103 5.68 23.27 4.19
C LEU A 103 6.09 22.94 5.64
N ILE A 104 7.36 22.70 5.92
CA ILE A 104 7.85 22.48 7.30
C ILE A 104 7.53 23.72 8.17
N LEU A 105 7.80 24.93 7.67
CA LEU A 105 7.44 26.17 8.36
C LEU A 105 5.92 26.28 8.54
N ASN A 106 5.13 25.87 7.55
CA ASN A 106 3.68 25.79 7.67
C ASN A 106 3.23 24.80 8.77
N GLY A 107 3.90 23.66 8.95
CA GLY A 107 3.59 22.74 10.05
C GLY A 107 3.87 23.32 11.44
N PHE A 108 4.85 24.21 11.57
CA PHE A 108 5.17 24.88 12.83
C PHE A 108 4.26 26.08 13.14
N PHE A 109 3.98 26.89 12.13
CA PHE A 109 3.35 28.22 12.29
C PHE A 109 1.92 28.32 11.71
N GLY A 110 1.46 27.30 10.97
CA GLY A 110 0.10 27.20 10.45
C GLY A 110 -0.88 26.68 11.50
N THR A 111 -2.08 26.34 11.05
CA THR A 111 -3.13 25.78 11.91
C THR A 111 -2.70 24.47 12.56
N ARG A 112 -3.19 24.23 13.78
CA ARG A 112 -3.00 22.97 14.52
C ARG A 112 -3.98 21.88 14.09
N ASP A 113 -5.05 22.25 13.40
CA ASP A 113 -6.00 21.31 12.83
C ASP A 113 -5.34 20.53 11.67
N PRO A 114 -5.20 19.19 11.75
CA PRO A 114 -4.63 18.37 10.70
C PRO A 114 -5.33 18.53 9.34
N LEU A 115 -6.66 18.76 9.33
CA LEU A 115 -7.45 18.90 8.10
C LEU A 115 -7.36 20.29 7.48
N GLY A 116 -6.87 21.29 8.21
CA GLY A 116 -6.54 22.61 7.68
C GLY A 116 -5.05 22.81 7.40
N ASN A 117 -4.18 21.90 7.85
CA ASN A 117 -2.73 22.10 7.77
C ASN A 117 -2.15 21.56 6.45
N LEU A 118 -1.54 22.45 5.67
CA LEU A 118 -1.04 22.12 4.34
C LEU A 118 0.13 21.12 4.37
N LEU A 119 1.00 21.14 5.39
CA LEU A 119 2.07 20.13 5.52
C LEU A 119 1.47 18.74 5.69
N VAL A 120 0.51 18.59 6.61
CA VAL A 120 -0.13 17.30 6.92
C VAL A 120 -0.79 16.72 5.67
N LEU A 121 -1.61 17.52 4.99
CA LEU A 121 -2.30 17.12 3.77
C LEU A 121 -1.30 16.85 2.62
N THR A 122 -0.24 17.63 2.51
CA THR A 122 0.77 17.40 1.46
C THR A 122 1.52 16.10 1.69
N ILE A 123 1.97 15.80 2.91
CA ILE A 123 2.72 14.57 3.18
C ILE A 123 1.82 13.34 3.06
N TRP A 124 0.69 13.33 3.76
CA TRP A 124 -0.16 12.13 3.85
C TRP A 124 -1.06 11.94 2.64
N THR A 125 -1.60 13.02 2.05
CA THR A 125 -2.55 12.91 0.95
C THR A 125 -1.87 13.10 -0.41
N LEU A 126 -1.12 14.19 -0.60
CA LEU A 126 -0.57 14.47 -1.93
C LEU A 126 0.68 13.64 -2.24
N LEU A 127 1.61 13.52 -1.30
CA LEU A 127 2.89 12.82 -1.48
C LEU A 127 2.74 11.32 -1.27
N TRP A 128 2.12 10.87 -0.18
CA TRP A 128 2.01 9.43 0.10
C TRP A 128 0.90 8.72 -0.68
N VAL A 129 -0.18 9.42 -1.05
CA VAL A 129 -1.28 8.81 -1.81
C VAL A 129 -1.29 9.28 -3.27
N GLY A 130 -1.38 10.58 -3.51
CA GLY A 130 -1.52 11.13 -4.86
C GLY A 130 -0.31 10.86 -5.76
N LEU A 131 0.91 11.08 -5.25
CA LEU A 131 2.12 10.98 -6.05
C LEU A 131 2.42 9.54 -6.49
N PRO A 132 2.17 8.48 -5.70
CA PRO A 132 2.29 7.10 -6.17
C PRO A 132 1.30 6.77 -7.29
N LEU A 133 0.08 7.31 -7.27
CA LEU A 133 -0.88 7.14 -8.37
C LEU A 133 -0.40 7.84 -9.64
N LEU A 134 0.17 9.05 -9.51
CA LEU A 134 0.80 9.73 -10.63
C LEU A 134 2.02 8.95 -11.15
N ALA A 135 2.82 8.36 -10.26
CA ALA A 135 3.96 7.54 -10.64
C ALA A 135 3.52 6.23 -11.33
N LEU A 136 2.40 5.65 -10.89
CA LEU A 136 1.78 4.47 -11.49
C LEU A 136 1.24 4.77 -12.89
N ALA A 137 0.84 6.00 -13.18
CA ALA A 137 0.36 6.41 -14.50
C ALA A 137 1.47 6.89 -15.44
N PHE A 138 2.43 7.69 -14.93
CA PHE A 138 3.37 8.49 -15.73
C PHE A 138 4.85 8.17 -15.48
N GLY A 139 5.17 7.17 -14.66
CA GLY A 139 6.53 6.73 -14.39
C GLY A 139 7.21 7.58 -13.32
N ASP A 140 8.48 7.92 -13.53
CA ASP A 140 9.31 8.54 -12.49
C ASP A 140 9.05 10.05 -12.37
N VAL A 141 7.97 10.39 -11.66
CA VAL A 141 7.60 11.76 -11.28
C VAL A 141 8.38 12.26 -10.06
N TRP A 142 9.00 11.37 -9.30
CA TRP A 142 9.75 11.70 -8.09
C TRP A 142 11.11 12.33 -8.39
N ARG A 143 11.83 11.82 -9.39
CA ARG A 143 13.17 12.33 -9.73
C ARG A 143 13.26 13.84 -9.90
N PRO A 144 12.34 14.55 -10.59
CA PRO A 144 12.36 16.01 -10.65
C PRO A 144 11.93 16.70 -9.35
N LEU A 145 11.10 16.05 -8.53
CA LEU A 145 10.57 16.54 -7.24
C LEU A 145 11.45 16.18 -6.05
N ASN A 146 12.53 15.41 -6.26
CA ASN A 146 13.41 14.98 -5.18
C ASN A 146 14.08 16.19 -4.51
N PRO A 147 13.87 16.43 -3.20
CA PRO A 147 14.34 17.63 -2.53
C PRO A 147 15.80 17.55 -2.05
N TRP A 148 16.58 16.55 -2.47
CA TRP A 148 17.98 16.37 -2.05
C TRP A 148 18.99 16.49 -3.19
N ARG A 149 18.69 16.03 -4.41
CA ARG A 149 19.68 15.96 -5.51
C ARG A 149 20.42 17.28 -5.76
N GLY A 150 19.70 18.40 -5.83
CA GLY A 150 20.23 19.75 -6.00
C GLY A 150 21.08 20.21 -4.79
N PRO A 151 20.53 20.19 -3.57
CA PRO A 151 21.26 20.47 -2.34
C PRO A 151 22.55 19.65 -2.16
N VAL A 152 22.47 18.32 -2.30
CA VAL A 152 23.62 17.41 -2.17
C VAL A 152 24.72 17.77 -3.15
N ARG A 153 24.38 17.95 -4.43
CA ARG A 153 25.34 18.30 -5.47
C ARG A 153 26.02 19.64 -5.20
N SER A 154 25.27 20.63 -4.72
CA SER A 154 25.79 21.97 -4.45
C SER A 154 26.71 21.95 -3.23
N LEU A 155 26.29 21.28 -2.15
CA LEU A 155 27.06 21.20 -0.92
C LEU A 155 28.35 20.41 -1.10
N ARG A 156 28.31 19.27 -1.82
CA ARG A 156 29.51 18.48 -2.14
C ARG A 156 30.54 19.27 -2.95
N ARG A 157 30.09 20.09 -3.91
CA ARG A 157 30.96 20.99 -4.67
C ARG A 157 31.58 22.07 -3.79
N LEU A 158 30.80 22.67 -2.88
CA LEU A 158 31.27 23.69 -1.94
C LEU A 158 32.35 23.17 -0.99
N ILE A 159 32.22 21.94 -0.51
CA ILE A 159 33.20 21.32 0.41
C ILE A 159 34.31 20.53 -0.32
N GLY A 160 34.33 20.54 -1.66
CA GLY A 160 35.33 19.82 -2.47
C GLY A 160 35.34 18.30 -2.28
N ARG A 161 34.17 17.68 -2.01
CA ARG A 161 34.07 16.25 -1.69
C ARG A 161 33.55 15.43 -2.87
N ASP A 162 34.44 14.62 -3.43
CA ASP A 162 34.14 13.70 -4.55
C ASP A 162 34.05 12.22 -4.13
N GLY A 163 34.56 11.85 -2.95
CA GLY A 163 34.58 10.47 -2.44
C GLY A 163 33.27 9.97 -1.80
N SER A 164 33.25 8.67 -1.46
CA SER A 164 32.20 8.01 -0.68
C SER A 164 32.82 7.26 0.51
N ASP A 165 32.12 7.19 1.64
CA ASP A 165 32.63 6.50 2.84
C ASP A 165 32.19 5.01 2.89
N GLY A 166 31.40 4.58 1.92
CA GLY A 166 31.08 3.18 1.68
C GLY A 166 29.78 2.71 2.31
N LEU A 167 28.86 3.59 2.68
CA LEU A 167 27.47 3.19 3.00
C LEU A 167 26.79 2.50 1.82
N ALA A 168 27.27 2.69 0.57
CA ALA A 168 26.85 1.89 -0.57
C ALA A 168 26.97 0.36 -0.35
N ARG A 169 27.85 -0.10 0.57
CA ARG A 169 27.99 -1.51 0.97
C ARG A 169 26.75 -2.06 1.67
N LEU A 170 25.94 -1.19 2.30
CA LEU A 170 24.68 -1.57 2.96
C LEU A 170 23.56 -1.87 1.96
N GLY A 171 23.78 -1.63 0.65
CA GLY A 171 22.78 -1.85 -0.38
C GLY A 171 21.50 -1.07 -0.10
N HIS A 172 20.36 -1.78 -0.09
CA HIS A 172 19.03 -1.20 0.11
C HIS A 172 18.54 -1.23 1.57
N TRP A 173 19.32 -1.76 2.51
CA TRP A 173 18.91 -1.82 3.92
C TRP A 173 18.64 -0.46 4.57
N PRO A 174 19.36 0.64 4.24
CA PRO A 174 18.99 1.96 4.74
C PRO A 174 17.60 2.41 4.26
N ALA A 175 17.24 2.10 3.01
CA ALA A 175 15.90 2.38 2.50
C ALA A 175 14.83 1.51 3.18
N VAL A 176 15.13 0.24 3.48
CA VAL A 176 14.25 -0.63 4.27
C VAL A 176 14.00 -0.04 5.67
N ALA A 177 15.05 0.41 6.35
CA ALA A 177 14.92 1.07 7.65
C ALA A 177 14.11 2.37 7.56
N GLY A 178 14.32 3.15 6.49
CA GLY A 178 13.55 4.36 6.21
C GLY A 178 12.06 4.09 6.00
N LEU A 179 11.71 3.10 5.17
CA LEU A 179 10.32 2.69 4.93
C LEU A 179 9.68 2.12 6.20
N PHE A 180 10.42 1.35 7.00
CA PHE A 180 9.91 0.82 8.27
C PHE A 180 9.63 1.95 9.26
N GLY A 181 10.56 2.90 9.40
CA GLY A 181 10.37 4.07 10.25
C GLY A 181 9.20 4.93 9.79
N PHE A 182 9.01 5.10 8.48
CA PHE A 182 7.87 5.80 7.90
C PHE A 182 6.55 5.08 8.23
N ALA A 183 6.44 3.78 7.94
CA ALA A 183 5.23 2.99 8.21
C ALA A 183 4.92 2.91 9.71
N TRP A 184 5.94 2.78 10.56
CA TRP A 184 5.75 2.83 12.01
C TRP A 184 5.25 4.20 12.46
N PHE A 185 5.81 5.29 11.92
CA PHE A 185 5.37 6.63 12.25
C PHE A 185 3.91 6.84 11.84
N GLU A 186 3.54 6.50 10.61
CA GLU A 186 2.17 6.58 10.09
C GLU A 186 1.17 5.75 10.90
N ILE A 187 1.43 4.45 11.06
CA ILE A 187 0.43 3.48 11.52
C ILE A 187 0.43 3.35 13.05
N VAL A 188 1.59 3.51 13.69
CA VAL A 188 1.78 3.13 15.11
C VAL A 188 1.97 4.33 16.03
N SER A 189 2.64 5.39 15.57
CA SER A 189 2.99 6.50 16.45
C SER A 189 1.76 7.21 17.03
N LEU A 190 1.96 7.94 18.13
CA LEU A 190 0.87 8.53 18.90
C LEU A 190 0.08 9.60 18.12
N ALA A 191 0.76 10.43 17.34
CA ALA A 191 0.17 11.60 16.70
C ALA A 191 0.82 11.90 15.33
N PRO A 192 0.67 11.00 14.33
CA PRO A 192 1.25 11.20 12.99
C PRO A 192 0.68 12.41 12.24
N ALA A 193 -0.53 12.82 12.60
CA ALA A 193 -1.23 13.94 11.97
C ALA A 193 -1.03 15.27 12.70
N ASP A 194 -0.36 15.31 13.87
CA ASP A 194 -0.04 16.58 14.54
C ASP A 194 0.95 17.38 13.68
N PRO A 195 0.62 18.63 13.29
CA PRO A 195 1.46 19.40 12.37
C PRO A 195 2.89 19.66 12.86
N ALA A 196 3.12 19.90 14.16
CA ALA A 196 4.47 20.17 14.65
C ALA A 196 5.29 18.90 14.84
N VAL A 197 4.66 17.80 15.27
CA VAL A 197 5.30 16.49 15.32
C VAL A 197 5.74 16.10 13.91
N LEU A 198 4.84 16.20 12.93
CA LEU A 198 5.16 15.91 11.54
C LEU A 198 6.26 16.82 10.99
N ALA A 199 6.19 18.14 11.23
CA ALA A 199 7.22 19.08 10.80
C ALA A 199 8.61 18.73 11.36
N ARG A 200 8.70 18.35 12.64
CA ARG A 200 9.97 17.88 13.24
C ARG A 200 10.48 16.60 12.58
N VAL A 201 9.60 15.63 12.35
CA VAL A 201 9.98 14.34 11.74
C VAL A 201 10.46 14.56 10.30
N VAL A 202 9.72 15.32 9.50
CA VAL A 202 10.08 15.63 8.09
C VAL A 202 11.39 16.42 8.02
N ALA A 203 11.57 17.44 8.88
CA ALA A 203 12.82 18.21 8.94
C ALA A 203 14.02 17.34 9.34
N THR A 204 13.86 16.51 10.36
CA THR A 204 14.90 15.59 10.84
C THR A 204 15.27 14.58 9.75
N TYR A 205 14.26 14.00 9.11
CA TYR A 205 14.42 13.06 8.02
C TYR A 205 15.15 13.70 6.83
N TRP A 206 14.74 14.91 6.42
CA TRP A 206 15.38 15.63 5.32
C TRP A 206 16.85 15.95 5.62
N LEU A 207 17.16 16.43 6.82
CA LEU A 207 18.52 16.74 7.27
C LEU A 207 19.40 15.49 7.34
N LEU A 208 18.86 14.39 7.88
CA LEU A 208 19.57 13.11 7.96
C LEU A 208 19.92 12.60 6.55
N MET A 209 18.94 12.55 5.65
CA MET A 209 19.17 12.08 4.28
C MET A 209 20.11 13.01 3.51
N LEU A 210 20.05 14.34 3.73
CA LEU A 210 21.00 15.28 3.17
C LEU A 210 22.43 14.96 3.64
N GLY A 211 22.63 14.79 4.95
CA GLY A 211 23.95 14.48 5.52
C GLY A 211 24.52 13.18 4.96
N LEU A 212 23.75 12.11 4.97
CA LEU A 212 24.17 10.80 4.44
C LEU A 212 24.48 10.87 2.93
N ALA A 213 23.65 11.55 2.14
CA ALA A 213 23.89 11.70 0.71
C ALA A 213 25.04 12.67 0.37
N VAL A 214 25.34 13.64 1.24
CA VAL A 214 26.55 14.49 1.10
C VAL A 214 27.81 13.69 1.41
N ILE A 215 27.76 12.80 2.41
CA ILE A 215 28.87 11.89 2.75
C ILE A 215 29.12 10.90 1.60
N GLU A 216 28.08 10.26 1.07
CA GLU A 216 28.21 9.16 0.10
C GLU A 216 28.18 9.58 -1.37
N GLY A 217 27.35 10.56 -1.71
CA GLY A 217 27.13 11.05 -3.06
C GLY A 217 25.66 10.96 -3.48
N GLU A 218 25.30 11.77 -4.48
CA GLU A 218 23.92 11.85 -5.01
C GLU A 218 23.36 10.48 -5.44
N ALA A 219 24.21 9.60 -6.00
CA ALA A 219 23.81 8.28 -6.47
C ALA A 219 23.37 7.33 -5.34
N TRP A 220 23.79 7.59 -4.09
CA TRP A 220 23.40 6.77 -2.94
C TRP A 220 21.90 6.86 -2.65
N LEU A 221 21.25 7.99 -2.99
CA LEU A 221 19.80 8.16 -2.84
C LEU A 221 19.00 7.06 -3.57
N GLU A 222 19.52 6.54 -4.69
CA GLU A 222 18.85 5.48 -5.46
C GLU A 222 18.84 4.11 -4.75
N ARG A 223 19.56 3.98 -3.63
CA ARG A 223 19.65 2.75 -2.84
C ARG A 223 19.25 2.95 -1.38
N GLY A 224 19.64 4.08 -0.79
CA GLY A 224 19.51 4.34 0.64
C GLY A 224 18.30 5.17 1.05
N GLU A 225 17.70 5.94 0.14
CA GLU A 225 16.57 6.83 0.45
C GLU A 225 15.26 6.17 0.02
N PHE A 226 14.36 5.93 0.98
CA PHE A 226 13.20 5.05 0.79
C PHE A 226 12.18 5.57 -0.22
N LEU A 227 11.89 6.88 -0.30
CA LEU A 227 10.98 7.46 -1.27
C LEU A 227 11.55 7.29 -2.68
N THR A 228 12.86 7.55 -2.87
CA THR A 228 13.51 7.32 -4.16
C THR A 228 13.43 5.86 -4.60
N VAL A 229 13.62 4.92 -3.68
CA VAL A 229 13.47 3.47 -3.97
C VAL A 229 12.01 3.10 -4.25
N TYR A 230 11.07 3.57 -3.40
CA TYR A 230 9.63 3.32 -3.52
C TYR A 230 9.09 3.81 -4.87
N PHE A 231 9.29 5.10 -5.20
CA PHE A 231 8.86 5.67 -6.46
C PHE A 231 9.59 5.05 -7.65
N GLY A 232 10.87 4.69 -7.48
CA GLY A 232 11.65 3.97 -8.48
C GLY A 232 11.03 2.62 -8.85
N PHE A 233 10.45 1.90 -7.88
CA PHE A 233 9.72 0.65 -8.13
C PHE A 233 8.34 0.89 -8.74
N ILE A 234 7.53 1.79 -8.18
CA ILE A 234 6.17 2.09 -8.69
C ILE A 234 6.22 2.58 -10.14
N ALA A 235 7.19 3.44 -10.47
CA ALA A 235 7.39 3.98 -11.82
C ALA A 235 7.65 2.90 -12.90
N ARG A 236 8.07 1.69 -12.52
CA ARG A 236 8.31 0.57 -13.47
C ARG A 236 7.02 -0.11 -13.90
N ILE A 237 5.93 0.09 -13.18
CA ILE A 237 4.61 -0.42 -13.54
C ILE A 237 3.98 0.44 -14.63
N ALA A 238 4.33 1.73 -14.70
CA ALA A 238 3.62 2.72 -15.50
C ALA A 238 3.55 2.39 -17.00
N PRO A 239 2.37 2.58 -17.64
CA PRO A 239 2.23 2.43 -19.09
C PRO A 239 2.90 3.58 -19.85
N LEU A 240 2.96 4.77 -19.25
CA LEU A 240 3.62 5.95 -19.80
C LEU A 240 4.82 6.34 -18.93
N TRP A 241 5.95 6.68 -19.54
CA TRP A 241 7.09 7.23 -18.79
C TRP A 241 7.95 8.15 -19.64
N VAL A 242 8.71 9.01 -18.97
CA VAL A 242 9.72 9.83 -19.62
C VAL A 242 11.08 9.15 -19.53
N GLU A 243 11.64 8.78 -20.68
CA GLU A 243 13.03 8.36 -20.80
C GLU A 243 13.91 9.58 -21.06
N GLN A 244 14.96 9.73 -20.24
CA GLN A 244 15.90 10.84 -20.37
C GLN A 244 17.17 10.36 -21.09
N GLY A 245 17.45 10.93 -22.26
CA GLY A 245 18.65 10.66 -23.05
C GLY A 245 19.41 11.95 -23.36
N GLY A 246 20.44 12.26 -22.55
CA GLY A 246 21.21 13.50 -22.70
C GLY A 246 20.32 14.74 -22.63
N GLU A 247 20.36 15.58 -23.68
CA GLU A 247 19.53 16.80 -23.79
C GLU A 247 18.07 16.55 -24.21
N ARG A 248 17.73 15.34 -24.66
CA ARG A 248 16.39 15.01 -25.16
C ARG A 248 15.67 14.10 -24.18
N SER A 249 14.42 14.44 -23.90
CA SER A 249 13.47 13.57 -23.20
C SER A 249 12.52 12.96 -24.22
N ARG A 250 12.15 11.70 -24.02
CA ARG A 250 11.17 10.99 -24.83
C ARG A 250 10.06 10.45 -23.94
N LEU A 251 8.81 10.78 -24.24
CA LEU A 251 7.65 10.08 -23.70
C LEU A 251 7.54 8.73 -24.40
N MET A 252 7.53 7.68 -23.60
CA MET A 252 7.45 6.28 -24.03
C MET A 252 6.13 5.68 -23.56
N ALA A 253 5.60 4.74 -24.33
CA ALA A 253 4.40 3.99 -23.99
C ALA A 253 4.62 2.48 -24.14
N ALA A 254 4.12 1.71 -23.19
CA ALA A 254 4.07 0.25 -23.22
C ALA A 254 2.89 -0.26 -22.37
N LEU A 255 2.67 -1.58 -22.40
CA LEU A 255 1.74 -2.22 -21.47
C LEU A 255 2.23 -2.03 -20.02
N PRO A 256 1.32 -1.89 -19.05
CA PRO A 256 1.67 -1.84 -17.64
C PRO A 256 2.58 -3.00 -17.23
N GLY A 257 3.61 -2.72 -16.43
CA GLY A 257 4.58 -3.72 -15.96
C GLY A 257 5.59 -4.19 -17.01
N ALA A 258 5.56 -3.69 -18.25
CA ALA A 258 6.53 -4.09 -19.28
C ALA A 258 8.00 -3.81 -18.87
N ARG A 259 8.25 -2.71 -18.15
CA ARG A 259 9.59 -2.35 -17.66
C ARG A 259 10.08 -3.24 -16.52
N ILE A 260 9.17 -3.86 -15.76
CA ILE A 260 9.51 -4.80 -14.67
C ILE A 260 10.23 -6.01 -15.23
N LEU A 261 9.80 -6.49 -16.39
CA LEU A 261 10.42 -7.65 -17.05
C LEU A 261 11.86 -7.38 -17.49
N ALA A 262 12.22 -6.12 -17.73
CA ALA A 262 13.58 -5.72 -18.07
C ALA A 262 14.46 -5.44 -16.84
N MET A 263 13.90 -5.48 -15.63
CA MET A 263 14.67 -5.27 -14.40
C MET A 263 15.60 -6.45 -14.13
N PRO A 264 16.78 -6.18 -13.51
CA PRO A 264 17.57 -7.25 -12.92
C PRO A 264 16.79 -7.92 -11.78
N PRO A 265 17.14 -9.17 -11.41
CA PRO A 265 16.62 -9.81 -10.21
C PRO A 265 16.81 -8.94 -8.97
N LEU A 266 15.83 -8.93 -8.06
CA LEU A 266 15.94 -8.17 -6.82
C LEU A 266 16.96 -8.79 -5.87
N ASP A 267 17.75 -7.95 -5.21
CA ASP A 267 18.64 -8.36 -4.12
C ASP A 267 17.87 -8.60 -2.80
N ARG A 268 18.58 -8.98 -1.73
CA ARG A 268 17.97 -9.24 -0.41
C ARG A 268 17.29 -8.02 0.18
N GLY A 269 17.93 -6.86 0.11
CA GLY A 269 17.41 -5.62 0.66
C GLY A 269 16.19 -5.15 -0.13
N GLN A 270 16.23 -5.24 -1.47
CA GLN A 270 15.09 -4.92 -2.33
C GLN A 270 13.92 -5.86 -2.08
N THR A 271 14.17 -7.15 -1.86
CA THR A 271 13.11 -8.11 -1.53
C THR A 271 12.49 -7.80 -0.18
N ALA A 272 13.31 -7.53 0.83
CA ALA A 272 12.83 -7.09 2.14
C ALA A 272 12.02 -5.79 2.04
N PHE A 273 12.45 -4.85 1.18
CA PHE A 273 11.74 -3.60 0.90
C PHE A 273 10.36 -3.83 0.27
N VAL A 274 10.26 -4.65 -0.78
CA VAL A 274 8.96 -4.94 -1.42
C VAL A 274 8.05 -5.73 -0.48
N ALA A 275 8.60 -6.66 0.32
CA ALA A 275 7.83 -7.35 1.36
C ALA A 275 7.28 -6.36 2.40
N LEU A 276 8.07 -5.34 2.78
CA LEU A 276 7.63 -4.29 3.70
C LEU A 276 6.59 -3.36 3.05
N MET A 277 6.72 -3.04 1.77
CA MET A 277 5.71 -2.28 1.03
C MET A 277 4.35 -3.00 1.08
N LEU A 278 4.32 -4.30 0.80
CA LEU A 278 3.09 -5.11 0.90
C LEU A 278 2.56 -5.18 2.33
N ALA A 279 3.45 -5.43 3.29
CA ALA A 279 3.08 -5.64 4.68
C ALA A 279 2.58 -4.38 5.37
N SER A 280 3.16 -3.21 5.07
CA SER A 280 2.78 -1.93 5.68
C SER A 280 1.33 -1.58 5.37
N VAL A 281 0.92 -1.56 4.10
CA VAL A 281 -0.47 -1.28 3.71
C VAL A 281 -1.43 -2.40 4.17
N THR A 282 -0.99 -3.66 4.17
CA THR A 282 -1.80 -4.78 4.70
C THR A 282 -2.06 -4.60 6.18
N PHE A 283 -1.03 -4.20 6.93
CA PHE A 283 -1.13 -3.96 8.36
C PHE A 283 -1.89 -2.68 8.67
N ASP A 284 -1.78 -1.64 7.85
CA ASP A 284 -2.57 -0.42 7.96
C ASP A 284 -4.07 -0.75 8.00
N GLY A 285 -4.58 -1.40 6.94
CA GLY A 285 -5.98 -1.84 6.87
C GLY A 285 -6.36 -2.87 7.95
N LEU A 286 -5.44 -3.75 8.36
CA LEU A 286 -5.70 -4.69 9.45
C LEU A 286 -5.84 -3.96 10.78
N SER A 287 -4.98 -3.00 11.08
CA SER A 287 -4.86 -2.34 12.38
C SER A 287 -6.08 -1.48 12.72
N GLU A 288 -6.75 -0.95 11.70
CA GLU A 288 -7.99 -0.20 11.83
C GLU A 288 -9.24 -1.11 11.93
N SER A 289 -9.11 -2.39 11.57
CA SER A 289 -10.25 -3.30 11.52
C SER A 289 -10.82 -3.63 12.91
N PHE A 290 -12.14 -3.82 12.97
CA PHE A 290 -12.82 -4.30 14.17
C PHE A 290 -12.26 -5.65 14.62
N TRP A 291 -11.84 -6.50 13.68
CA TRP A 291 -11.24 -7.80 13.99
C TRP A 291 -9.96 -7.65 14.80
N TRP A 292 -9.05 -6.76 14.38
CA TRP A 292 -7.79 -6.54 15.08
C TRP A 292 -8.00 -5.98 16.48
N LEU A 293 -8.82 -4.93 16.60
CA LEU A 293 -9.14 -4.32 17.89
C LEU A 293 -9.81 -5.32 18.84
N ALA A 294 -10.72 -6.15 18.35
CA ALA A 294 -11.32 -7.23 19.15
C ALA A 294 -10.29 -8.27 19.61
N ARG A 295 -9.26 -8.58 18.79
CA ARG A 295 -8.15 -9.46 19.23
C ARG A 295 -7.28 -8.84 20.32
N LEU A 296 -7.23 -7.51 20.39
CA LEU A 296 -6.57 -6.78 21.47
C LEU A 296 -7.48 -6.62 22.71
N GLY A 297 -8.72 -7.12 22.67
CA GLY A 297 -9.69 -6.93 23.73
C GLY A 297 -10.24 -5.51 23.81
N LEU A 298 -10.13 -4.72 22.74
CA LEU A 298 -10.60 -3.35 22.65
C LEU A 298 -11.96 -3.29 21.98
N ASN A 299 -12.85 -2.46 22.52
CA ASN A 299 -14.11 -2.13 21.86
C ASN A 299 -13.83 -1.14 20.72
N PRO A 300 -14.08 -1.50 19.44
CA PRO A 300 -13.84 -0.60 18.31
C PRO A 300 -14.65 0.70 18.37
N LEU A 301 -15.79 0.69 19.06
CA LEU A 301 -16.68 1.85 19.21
C LEU A 301 -16.30 2.74 20.40
N ASP A 302 -15.40 2.28 21.26
CA ASP A 302 -14.90 3.01 22.43
C ASP A 302 -13.37 2.87 22.45
N PHE A 303 -12.75 3.38 21.38
CA PHE A 303 -11.31 3.23 21.17
C PHE A 303 -10.56 4.09 22.20
N PRO A 304 -9.72 3.50 23.08
CA PRO A 304 -9.06 4.22 24.17
C PRO A 304 -7.92 5.16 23.72
N GLY A 305 -7.70 5.27 22.40
CA GLY A 305 -6.65 6.07 21.80
C GLY A 305 -5.41 5.27 21.40
N ARG A 306 -4.58 5.88 20.55
CA ARG A 306 -3.40 5.22 19.93
C ARG A 306 -2.37 4.75 20.95
N SER A 307 -2.26 5.40 22.11
CA SER A 307 -1.33 5.02 23.18
C SER A 307 -1.55 3.59 23.69
N ALA A 308 -2.79 3.11 23.73
CA ALA A 308 -3.14 1.77 24.20
C ALA A 308 -2.66 0.65 23.26
N VAL A 309 -2.44 0.96 21.98
CA VAL A 309 -2.13 -0.03 20.94
C VAL A 309 -0.71 0.08 20.39
N ILE A 310 0.14 1.01 20.84
CA ILE A 310 1.51 1.21 20.29
C ILE A 310 2.31 -0.10 20.30
N GLY A 311 2.34 -0.80 21.44
CA GLY A 311 3.10 -2.05 21.57
C GLY A 311 2.57 -3.16 20.67
N ALA A 312 1.25 -3.36 20.69
CA ALA A 312 0.57 -4.36 19.87
C ALA A 312 0.71 -4.08 18.38
N ASN A 313 0.57 -2.82 17.97
CA ASN A 313 0.69 -2.40 16.57
C ASN A 313 2.15 -2.41 16.09
N THR A 314 3.12 -2.12 16.96
CA THR A 314 4.55 -2.32 16.63
C THR A 314 4.83 -3.80 16.34
N ALA A 315 4.38 -4.69 17.24
CA ALA A 315 4.55 -6.13 17.06
C ALA A 315 3.79 -6.64 15.83
N GLY A 316 2.58 -6.13 15.58
CA GLY A 316 1.77 -6.44 14.41
C GLY A 316 2.43 -6.03 13.10
N LEU A 317 3.00 -4.82 13.02
CA LEU A 317 3.72 -4.36 11.82
C LEU A 317 4.94 -5.24 11.51
N VAL A 318 5.75 -5.56 12.54
CA VAL A 318 6.91 -6.46 12.39
C VAL A 318 6.46 -7.86 11.98
N ALA A 319 5.41 -8.40 12.63
CA ALA A 319 4.87 -9.72 12.31
C ALA A 319 4.32 -9.78 10.89
N SER A 320 3.57 -8.77 10.44
CA SER A 320 3.07 -8.65 9.07
C SER A 320 4.20 -8.63 8.06
N TRP A 321 5.31 -7.92 8.35
CA TRP A 321 6.47 -7.87 7.47
C TRP A 321 7.18 -9.23 7.37
N VAL A 322 7.45 -9.86 8.51
CA VAL A 322 8.09 -11.19 8.56
C VAL A 322 7.22 -12.25 7.91
N LEU A 323 5.91 -12.28 8.20
CA LEU A 323 4.97 -13.23 7.63
C LEU A 323 4.85 -13.05 6.12
N THR A 324 4.74 -11.81 5.64
CA THR A 324 4.70 -11.51 4.20
C THR A 324 5.96 -11.99 3.49
N GLY A 325 7.15 -11.69 4.03
CA GLY A 325 8.40 -12.20 3.48
C GLY A 325 8.46 -13.73 3.50
N ALA A 326 8.09 -14.34 4.63
CA ALA A 326 8.16 -15.78 4.83
C ALA A 326 7.21 -16.57 3.93
N THR A 327 5.97 -16.12 3.73
CA THR A 327 5.00 -16.80 2.86
C THR A 327 5.41 -16.71 1.39
N ILE A 328 5.91 -15.55 0.94
CA ILE A 328 6.41 -15.37 -0.43
C ILE A 328 7.62 -16.27 -0.68
N LEU A 329 8.64 -16.17 0.16
CA LEU A 329 9.87 -16.96 0.01
C LEU A 329 9.60 -18.46 0.20
N GLY A 330 8.69 -18.82 1.10
CA GLY A 330 8.24 -20.19 1.32
C GLY A 330 7.50 -20.76 0.11
N ALA A 331 6.63 -19.99 -0.54
CA ALA A 331 5.97 -20.40 -1.78
C ALA A 331 6.98 -20.63 -2.91
N VAL A 332 8.00 -19.77 -3.03
CA VAL A 332 9.09 -20.00 -4.00
C VAL A 332 9.88 -21.26 -3.65
N ALA A 333 10.24 -21.46 -2.38
CA ALA A 333 10.98 -22.64 -1.93
C ALA A 333 10.21 -23.94 -2.21
N LEU A 334 8.91 -23.96 -1.92
CA LEU A 334 8.04 -25.10 -2.18
C LEU A 334 7.88 -25.37 -3.68
N GLY A 335 7.68 -24.33 -4.49
CA GLY A 335 7.62 -24.45 -5.95
C GLY A 335 8.91 -25.03 -6.53
N ARG A 336 10.07 -24.56 -6.05
CA ARG A 336 11.39 -25.10 -6.42
C ARG A 336 11.56 -26.55 -6.03
N HIS A 337 11.12 -26.93 -4.83
CA HIS A 337 11.18 -28.31 -4.36
C HIS A 337 10.36 -29.24 -5.25
N ILE A 338 9.12 -28.85 -5.58
CA ILE A 338 8.24 -29.60 -6.49
C ILE A 338 8.83 -29.69 -7.91
N ALA A 339 9.52 -28.63 -8.37
CA ALA A 339 10.18 -28.62 -9.67
C ALA A 339 11.49 -29.43 -9.72
N GLY A 340 12.00 -29.92 -8.57
CA GLY A 340 13.34 -30.51 -8.50
C GLY A 340 14.46 -29.53 -8.87
N ALA A 341 14.26 -28.22 -8.66
CA ALA A 341 15.17 -27.18 -9.15
C ALA A 341 16.49 -27.13 -8.35
N ALA A 342 17.60 -27.40 -9.03
CA ALA A 342 18.95 -27.31 -8.47
C ALA A 342 19.52 -25.88 -8.45
N GLY A 343 20.60 -25.67 -7.69
CA GLY A 343 21.34 -24.42 -7.61
C GLY A 343 20.86 -23.44 -6.54
N PRO A 344 21.41 -22.21 -6.48
CA PRO A 344 21.12 -21.27 -5.41
C PRO A 344 19.66 -20.85 -5.38
N PHE A 345 19.04 -20.83 -4.20
CA PHE A 345 17.67 -20.37 -3.97
C PHE A 345 17.41 -18.99 -4.60
N TRP A 346 18.40 -18.11 -4.50
CA TRP A 346 18.23 -16.72 -4.93
C TRP A 346 18.10 -16.52 -6.43
N ARG A 347 18.44 -17.56 -7.23
CA ARG A 347 18.27 -17.56 -8.68
C ARG A 347 16.80 -17.40 -9.08
N ASP A 348 15.87 -17.93 -8.28
CA ASP A 348 14.43 -17.88 -8.60
C ASP A 348 13.68 -16.88 -7.74
N ALA A 349 14.04 -16.74 -6.46
CA ALA A 349 13.26 -15.90 -5.58
C ALA A 349 13.45 -14.39 -5.90
N GLY A 350 14.62 -13.96 -6.39
CA GLY A 350 14.91 -12.56 -6.72
C GLY A 350 14.10 -12.08 -7.93
N PRO A 351 14.06 -12.85 -9.03
CA PRO A 351 13.14 -12.58 -10.14
C PRO A 351 11.67 -12.70 -9.73
N ALA A 352 11.28 -13.70 -8.93
CA ALA A 352 9.88 -13.89 -8.53
C ALA A 352 9.33 -12.66 -7.79
N MET A 353 10.15 -12.00 -6.97
CA MET A 353 9.72 -10.82 -6.21
C MET A 353 9.30 -9.64 -7.09
N LEU A 354 9.81 -9.53 -8.32
CA LEU A 354 9.41 -8.49 -9.27
C LEU A 354 7.91 -8.53 -9.59
N ALA A 355 7.30 -9.73 -9.57
CA ALA A 355 5.89 -9.92 -9.85
C ALA A 355 4.97 -9.31 -8.78
N PHE A 356 5.48 -9.01 -7.58
CA PHE A 356 4.68 -8.47 -6.48
C PHE A 356 4.55 -6.94 -6.49
N LEU A 357 5.37 -6.24 -7.29
CA LEU A 357 5.31 -4.78 -7.39
C LEU A 357 3.91 -4.25 -7.76
N PRO A 358 3.20 -4.83 -8.75
CA PRO A 358 1.83 -4.42 -9.06
C PRO A 358 0.86 -4.63 -7.89
N ILE A 359 0.99 -5.71 -7.12
CA ILE A 359 0.10 -6.00 -5.98
C ILE A 359 0.20 -4.89 -4.94
N ALA A 360 1.44 -4.51 -4.57
CA ALA A 360 1.68 -3.42 -3.64
C ALA A 360 1.07 -2.11 -4.15
N ALA A 361 1.29 -1.76 -5.41
CA ALA A 361 0.77 -0.53 -6.01
C ALA A 361 -0.76 -0.50 -6.13
N GLY A 362 -1.35 -1.62 -6.56
CA GLY A 362 -2.80 -1.73 -6.75
C GLY A 362 -3.57 -1.70 -5.44
N TYR A 363 -3.04 -2.37 -4.40
CA TYR A 363 -3.65 -2.32 -3.09
C TYR A 363 -3.48 -0.95 -2.43
N HIS A 364 -2.31 -0.30 -2.55
CA HIS A 364 -2.11 1.11 -2.13
C HIS A 364 -3.14 2.04 -2.79
N ALA A 365 -3.33 1.90 -4.10
CA ALA A 365 -4.29 2.70 -4.85
C ALA A 365 -5.73 2.47 -4.39
N ALA A 366 -6.11 1.22 -4.16
CA ALA A 366 -7.46 0.86 -3.74
C ALA A 366 -7.75 1.30 -2.30
N HIS A 367 -6.81 1.04 -1.37
CA HIS A 367 -6.91 1.35 0.05
C HIS A 367 -7.08 2.86 0.29
N TYR A 368 -6.24 3.68 -0.34
CA TYR A 368 -6.26 5.13 -0.12
C TYR A 368 -7.20 5.91 -1.04
N LEU A 369 -8.00 5.26 -1.90
CA LEU A 369 -8.87 5.96 -2.85
C LEU A 369 -9.84 6.93 -2.15
N VAL A 370 -10.55 6.45 -1.13
CA VAL A 370 -11.52 7.28 -0.38
C VAL A 370 -10.79 8.42 0.34
N ALA A 371 -9.66 8.13 0.98
CA ALA A 371 -8.85 9.13 1.65
C ALA A 371 -8.37 10.24 0.69
N LEU A 372 -8.02 9.89 -0.55
CA LEU A 372 -7.66 10.88 -1.57
C LEU A 372 -8.85 11.74 -1.99
N LEU A 373 -10.03 11.14 -2.18
CA LEU A 373 -11.25 11.86 -2.56
C LEU A 373 -11.71 12.82 -1.45
N THR A 374 -11.55 12.45 -0.19
CA THR A 374 -11.92 13.30 0.96
C THR A 374 -10.83 14.34 1.25
N ASN A 375 -9.60 13.88 1.50
CA ASN A 375 -8.51 14.75 1.96
C ASN A 375 -7.94 15.58 0.81
N GLY A 376 -8.14 15.17 -0.45
CA GLY A 376 -7.83 15.99 -1.62
C GLY A 376 -8.64 17.29 -1.67
N GLN A 377 -9.91 17.25 -1.23
CA GLN A 377 -10.74 18.47 -1.10
C GLN A 377 -10.13 19.42 -0.05
N TYR A 378 -9.77 18.88 1.13
CA TYR A 378 -9.06 19.66 2.16
C TYR A 378 -7.73 20.21 1.66
N ALA A 379 -6.96 19.44 0.89
CA ALA A 379 -5.66 19.87 0.37
C ALA A 379 -5.78 21.08 -0.57
N VAL A 380 -6.83 21.14 -1.40
CA VAL A 380 -7.12 22.30 -2.27
C VAL A 380 -7.45 23.54 -1.44
N LEU A 381 -8.26 23.40 -0.40
CA LEU A 381 -8.61 24.50 0.50
C LEU A 381 -7.38 25.01 1.28
N ALA A 382 -6.61 24.10 1.88
CA ALA A 382 -5.41 24.42 2.61
C ALA A 382 -4.31 25.04 1.72
N ALA A 383 -4.30 24.75 0.41
CA ALA A 383 -3.39 25.40 -0.53
C ALA A 383 -3.75 26.88 -0.77
N SER A 384 -5.04 27.24 -0.71
CA SER A 384 -5.49 28.63 -0.82
C SER A 384 -5.22 29.42 0.47
N ASP A 385 -5.43 28.79 1.63
CA ASP A 385 -5.20 29.40 2.93
C ASP A 385 -4.25 28.60 3.85
N PRO A 386 -2.94 28.53 3.55
CA PRO A 386 -2.03 27.65 4.30
C PRO A 386 -1.94 27.98 5.79
N PHE A 387 -2.12 29.25 6.17
CA PHE A 387 -1.99 29.69 7.56
C PHE A 387 -3.33 29.83 8.29
N GLY A 388 -4.46 29.49 7.66
CA GLY A 388 -5.79 29.59 8.27
C GLY A 388 -6.19 31.04 8.60
N ARG A 389 -5.81 32.00 7.76
CA ARG A 389 -6.04 33.44 7.98
C ARG A 389 -7.20 34.00 7.15
N GLY A 390 -7.97 33.14 6.49
CA GLY A 390 -9.03 33.51 5.56
C GLY A 390 -8.49 33.98 4.20
N TRP A 391 -7.28 33.59 3.81
CA TRP A 391 -6.72 33.96 2.51
C TRP A 391 -7.43 33.23 1.37
N ASN A 392 -7.63 33.90 0.25
CA ASN A 392 -8.16 33.27 -0.96
C ASN A 392 -7.49 33.78 -2.25
N PRO A 393 -6.15 33.63 -2.39
CA PRO A 393 -5.42 34.07 -3.58
C PRO A 393 -5.80 33.28 -4.84
N LEU A 394 -6.33 32.05 -4.67
CA LEU A 394 -6.80 31.21 -5.79
C LEU A 394 -8.21 31.60 -6.28
N GLY A 395 -8.90 32.53 -5.59
CA GLY A 395 -10.25 32.95 -5.94
C GLY A 395 -11.27 31.81 -5.93
N LEU A 396 -11.06 30.81 -5.08
CA LEU A 396 -11.96 29.66 -4.97
C LEU A 396 -13.31 30.14 -4.42
N PRO A 397 -14.45 29.63 -4.94
CA PRO A 397 -15.75 29.87 -4.31
C PRO A 397 -15.76 29.27 -2.89
N GLU A 398 -16.68 29.73 -2.04
CA GLU A 398 -16.93 29.06 -0.77
C GLU A 398 -17.22 27.58 -1.04
N HIS A 399 -16.32 26.72 -0.57
CA HIS A 399 -16.35 25.29 -0.82
C HIS A 399 -16.27 24.55 0.50
N TRP A 400 -17.25 23.69 0.72
CA TRP A 400 -17.35 22.84 1.89
C TRP A 400 -16.94 21.43 1.50
N VAL A 401 -16.06 20.81 2.29
CA VAL A 401 -15.68 19.42 2.06
C VAL A 401 -16.90 18.53 2.23
N SER A 402 -17.24 17.79 1.18
CA SER A 402 -18.40 16.92 1.17
C SER A 402 -17.99 15.47 1.31
N PHE A 403 -18.63 14.79 2.26
CA PHE A 403 -18.65 13.34 2.40
C PHE A 403 -19.96 12.73 1.86
N GLY A 404 -20.82 13.54 1.24
CA GLY A 404 -22.16 13.10 0.80
C GLY A 404 -22.13 11.92 -0.17
N PHE A 405 -21.05 11.77 -0.96
CA PHE A 405 -20.86 10.63 -1.85
C PHE A 405 -20.69 9.29 -1.11
N LEU A 406 -20.35 9.29 0.18
CA LEU A 406 -20.32 8.09 1.02
C LEU A 406 -21.70 7.72 1.57
N GLY A 407 -22.66 8.65 1.53
CA GLY A 407 -24.07 8.39 1.87
C GLY A 407 -24.92 7.98 0.67
N ASP A 408 -24.42 8.18 -0.56
CA ASP A 408 -25.10 7.79 -1.80
C ASP A 408 -24.74 6.36 -2.22
N ALA A 409 -25.75 5.49 -2.36
CA ALA A 409 -25.54 4.09 -2.69
C ALA A 409 -24.87 3.87 -4.06
N GLY A 410 -25.20 4.71 -5.05
CA GLY A 410 -24.62 4.63 -6.39
C GLY A 410 -23.13 4.97 -6.39
N ALA A 411 -22.75 6.05 -5.71
CA ALA A 411 -21.37 6.48 -5.55
C ALA A 411 -20.53 5.45 -4.79
N VAL A 412 -21.05 4.89 -3.68
CA VAL A 412 -20.37 3.81 -2.94
C VAL A 412 -20.15 2.58 -3.82
N GLN A 413 -21.13 2.21 -4.66
CA GLN A 413 -20.98 1.10 -5.60
C GLN A 413 -19.89 1.36 -6.65
N VAL A 414 -19.80 2.59 -7.18
CA VAL A 414 -18.73 2.98 -8.12
C VAL A 414 -17.36 2.91 -7.44
N ILE A 415 -17.23 3.46 -6.23
CA ILE A 415 -15.99 3.41 -5.45
C ILE A 415 -15.56 1.96 -5.22
N TRP A 416 -16.47 1.12 -4.74
CA TRP A 416 -16.19 -0.30 -4.52
C TRP A 416 -15.71 -1.00 -5.80
N ASN A 417 -16.40 -0.79 -6.93
CA ASN A 417 -16.03 -1.41 -8.20
C ASN A 417 -14.67 -0.93 -8.71
N LEU A 418 -14.32 0.34 -8.48
CA LEU A 418 -12.99 0.88 -8.80
C LEU A 418 -11.92 0.23 -7.93
N GLN A 419 -12.12 0.17 -6.61
CA GLN A 419 -11.19 -0.48 -5.68
C GLN A 419 -11.00 -1.97 -6.00
N PHE A 420 -12.10 -2.68 -6.24
CA PHE A 420 -12.10 -4.07 -6.69
C PHE A 420 -11.34 -4.25 -7.99
N GLY A 421 -11.61 -3.41 -9.00
CA GLY A 421 -10.94 -3.45 -10.30
C GLY A 421 -9.44 -3.19 -10.18
N LEU A 422 -9.03 -2.23 -9.35
CA LEU A 422 -7.62 -1.94 -9.07
C LEU A 422 -6.90 -3.15 -8.46
N ILE A 423 -7.49 -3.80 -7.46
CA ILE A 423 -6.92 -5.01 -6.85
C ILE A 423 -6.86 -6.15 -7.85
N LEU A 424 -7.95 -6.43 -8.56
CA LEU A 424 -8.03 -7.55 -9.51
C LEU A 424 -7.02 -7.38 -10.65
N CYS A 425 -6.99 -6.21 -11.29
CA CYS A 425 -6.05 -5.94 -12.38
C CYS A 425 -4.58 -6.00 -11.92
N ALA A 426 -4.27 -5.53 -10.71
CA ALA A 426 -2.94 -5.64 -10.13
C ALA A 426 -2.51 -7.09 -9.92
N HIS A 427 -3.38 -7.94 -9.39
CA HIS A 427 -3.11 -9.37 -9.19
C HIS A 427 -3.00 -10.12 -10.52
N LEU A 428 -3.83 -9.80 -11.52
CA LEU A 428 -3.71 -10.40 -12.85
C LEU A 428 -2.39 -9.99 -13.52
N LEU A 429 -2.00 -8.71 -13.42
CA LEU A 429 -0.70 -8.26 -13.91
C LEU A 429 0.43 -9.00 -13.19
N ALA A 430 0.36 -9.16 -11.87
CA ALA A 430 1.32 -9.91 -11.08
C ALA A 430 1.45 -11.37 -11.53
N VAL A 431 0.32 -12.07 -11.74
CA VAL A 431 0.31 -13.45 -12.27
C VAL A 431 0.95 -13.51 -13.65
N LEU A 432 0.59 -12.62 -14.57
CA LEU A 432 1.15 -12.59 -15.93
C LEU A 432 2.66 -12.31 -15.94
N LEU A 433 3.13 -11.42 -15.05
CA LEU A 433 4.55 -11.15 -14.85
C LEU A 433 5.26 -12.36 -14.23
N GLY A 434 4.67 -12.99 -13.22
CA GLY A 434 5.20 -14.18 -12.56
C GLY A 434 5.39 -15.35 -13.53
N LEU A 435 4.37 -15.65 -14.34
CA LEU A 435 4.44 -16.65 -15.40
C LEU A 435 5.50 -16.30 -16.45
N SER A 436 5.55 -15.03 -16.86
CA SER A 436 6.55 -14.50 -17.80
C SER A 436 8.00 -14.59 -17.30
N ILE A 437 8.20 -14.49 -15.99
CA ILE A 437 9.52 -14.58 -15.34
C ILE A 437 9.90 -16.04 -15.15
N ALA A 438 8.98 -16.87 -14.65
CA ALA A 438 9.19 -18.29 -14.45
C ALA A 438 9.45 -19.04 -15.78
N GLY A 439 8.78 -18.65 -16.86
CA GLY A 439 9.03 -19.18 -18.21
C GLY A 439 10.38 -18.80 -18.82
N ARG A 440 11.26 -18.09 -18.09
CA ARG A 440 12.67 -17.88 -18.49
C ARG A 440 13.56 -19.05 -18.08
N SER A 441 13.11 -19.90 -17.16
CA SER A 441 13.82 -21.10 -16.76
C SER A 441 13.76 -22.16 -17.87
N ASP A 442 14.83 -22.95 -17.96
CA ASP A 442 14.96 -24.04 -18.93
C ASP A 442 15.36 -25.34 -18.19
N PRO A 443 14.51 -26.38 -18.16
CA PRO A 443 13.14 -26.41 -18.69
C PRO A 443 12.19 -25.49 -17.91
N PRO A 444 11.06 -25.07 -18.51
CA PRO A 444 10.04 -24.31 -17.80
C PRO A 444 9.44 -25.14 -16.64
N PRO A 445 9.08 -24.50 -15.52
CA PRO A 445 8.50 -25.19 -14.37
C PRO A 445 7.18 -25.91 -14.72
N THR A 446 6.93 -27.04 -14.07
CA THR A 446 5.69 -27.81 -14.25
C THR A 446 4.50 -27.04 -13.67
N ARG A 447 3.27 -27.38 -14.08
CA ARG A 447 2.04 -26.80 -13.48
C ARG A 447 2.02 -26.98 -11.96
N ALA A 448 2.49 -28.13 -11.46
CA ALA A 448 2.54 -28.42 -10.03
C ALA A 448 3.48 -27.47 -9.28
N ALA A 449 4.63 -27.11 -9.87
CA ALA A 449 5.58 -26.16 -9.28
C ALA A 449 5.02 -24.73 -9.16
N HIS A 450 4.00 -24.38 -9.95
CA HIS A 450 3.31 -23.09 -9.85
C HIS A 450 2.25 -23.03 -8.76
N LEU A 451 1.72 -24.18 -8.30
CA LEU A 451 0.60 -24.23 -7.35
C LEU A 451 0.85 -23.46 -6.05
N PRO A 452 2.03 -23.54 -5.39
CA PRO A 452 2.28 -22.78 -4.16
C PRO A 452 2.15 -21.27 -4.36
N MET A 453 2.72 -20.75 -5.45
CA MET A 453 2.65 -19.32 -5.77
C MET A 453 1.22 -18.91 -6.15
N THR A 454 0.51 -19.73 -6.93
CA THR A 454 -0.90 -19.48 -7.28
C THR A 454 -1.78 -19.42 -6.04
N ALA A 455 -1.62 -20.36 -5.11
CA ALA A 455 -2.37 -20.37 -3.85
C ALA A 455 -2.11 -19.10 -3.03
N LEU A 456 -0.84 -18.68 -2.94
CA LEU A 456 -0.46 -17.43 -2.27
C LEU A 456 -1.09 -16.20 -2.94
N MET A 457 -1.07 -16.11 -4.26
CA MET A 457 -1.69 -15.01 -5.02
C MET A 457 -3.20 -14.93 -4.80
N VAL A 458 -3.89 -16.07 -4.78
CA VAL A 458 -5.32 -16.13 -4.46
C VAL A 458 -5.57 -15.68 -3.02
N ALA A 459 -4.78 -16.17 -2.07
CA ALA A 459 -4.90 -15.79 -0.67
C ALA A 459 -4.70 -14.28 -0.46
N TYR A 460 -3.71 -13.66 -1.11
CA TYR A 460 -3.50 -12.21 -1.06
C TYR A 460 -4.60 -11.41 -1.77
N THR A 461 -5.16 -11.91 -2.86
CA THR A 461 -6.30 -11.27 -3.52
C THR A 461 -7.50 -11.22 -2.58
N VAL A 462 -7.82 -12.36 -1.96
CA VAL A 462 -8.93 -12.48 -1.01
C VAL A 462 -8.66 -11.65 0.26
N LEU A 463 -7.43 -11.68 0.78
CA LEU A 463 -7.04 -10.88 1.94
C LEU A 463 -7.21 -9.37 1.67
N GLY A 464 -6.73 -8.87 0.54
CA GLY A 464 -6.86 -7.45 0.18
C GLY A 464 -8.32 -7.01 0.02
N LEU A 465 -9.16 -7.84 -0.61
CA LEU A 465 -10.60 -7.57 -0.72
C LEU A 465 -11.31 -7.65 0.64
N TRP A 466 -10.92 -8.62 1.47
CA TRP A 466 -11.44 -8.73 2.82
C TRP A 466 -11.12 -7.49 3.65
N LEU A 467 -9.86 -7.03 3.64
CA LEU A 467 -9.41 -5.82 4.33
C LEU A 467 -10.15 -4.56 3.86
N LEU A 468 -10.42 -4.41 2.56
CA LEU A 468 -11.23 -3.29 2.07
C LEU A 468 -12.69 -3.33 2.50
N SER A 469 -13.25 -4.54 2.65
CA SER A 469 -14.66 -4.73 2.98
C SER A 469 -14.97 -4.82 4.46
N THR A 470 -13.94 -5.00 5.30
CA THR A 470 -14.14 -5.23 6.73
C THR A 470 -14.47 -3.92 7.45
N PRO A 471 -15.35 -3.93 8.47
CA PRO A 471 -15.60 -2.74 9.27
C PRO A 471 -14.33 -2.25 9.98
N VAL A 472 -14.14 -0.93 9.99
CA VAL A 472 -13.00 -0.25 10.63
C VAL A 472 -13.47 0.72 11.72
N ALA A 473 -12.67 0.85 12.78
CA ALA A 473 -12.84 1.90 13.78
C ALA A 473 -12.33 3.22 13.18
N ALA A 474 -13.16 4.26 13.20
CA ALA A 474 -12.84 5.56 12.64
C ALA A 474 -11.96 6.38 13.60
#